data_AF-A0A218Y1D4-F1
#
_entry.id   AF-A0A218Y1D4-F1
#
_cell.length_a   1.000
_cell.length_b   1.000
_cell.length_c   1.000
_cell.angle_alpha   90.00
_cell.angle_beta   90.00
_cell.angle_gamma   90.00
#
_symmetry.space_group_name_H-M   'P 1'
#
loop_
_entity.id
_entity.type
_entity.pdbx_description
1 polymer ?
#
loop_
_entity_poly.entity_id
_entity_poly.type
_entity_poly.pdbx_seq_one_letter_code
_entity_poly.pdbx_strand_id
1 'polypeptide(L)'
;MLPERTSCWQINMKFILNNLQAFRHIPSPRWTLGWTWASNEVIWSALGAQAKDQSDCSKLEGNIPHGCNRTLQMVDLLPDVPKNMQFPGCRKGGVLLS
;
A
#
# COMPACT_ATOMS: atom_id res chain seq x y z
N MET A 1 -27.45 -16.06 14.95
CA MET A 1 -27.17 -16.30 13.52
C MET A 1 -25.86 -15.62 13.20
N LEU A 2 -24.79 -16.38 13.04
CA LEU A 2 -23.49 -15.86 12.57
C LEU A 2 -23.53 -15.91 11.04
N PRO A 3 -23.13 -14.84 10.31
CA PRO A 3 -23.08 -14.92 8.86
C PRO A 3 -22.08 -16.01 8.47
N GLU A 4 -22.47 -16.82 7.49
CA GLU A 4 -21.71 -17.97 7.00
C GLU A 4 -20.25 -17.61 6.74
N ARG A 5 -19.33 -18.48 7.19
CA ARG A 5 -17.91 -18.42 6.85
C ARG A 5 -17.75 -18.66 5.35
N THR A 6 -17.90 -17.62 4.54
CA THR A 6 -17.19 -17.55 3.28
C THR A 6 -15.70 -17.63 3.62
N SER A 7 -15.02 -18.62 3.06
CA SER A 7 -13.58 -18.82 3.24
C SER A 7 -12.84 -17.57 2.78
N CYS A 8 -12.43 -16.75 3.75
CA CYS A 8 -11.63 -15.56 3.50
C CYS A 8 -10.22 -16.01 3.11
N TRP A 9 -9.90 -15.95 1.83
CA TRP A 9 -8.55 -16.23 1.35
C TRP A 9 -7.70 -14.97 1.51
N GLN A 10 -6.64 -15.06 2.31
CA GLN A 10 -5.67 -13.98 2.40
C GLN A 10 -4.68 -14.08 1.24
N ILE A 11 -4.61 -13.02 0.43
CA ILE A 11 -3.65 -12.90 -0.67
C ILE A 11 -2.51 -11.98 -0.23
N ASN A 12 -1.27 -12.44 -0.37
CA ASN A 12 -0.08 -11.60 -0.15
C ASN A 12 0.46 -11.13 -1.50
N MET A 13 0.41 -9.83 -1.75
CA MET A 13 0.96 -9.22 -2.96
C MET A 13 2.31 -8.56 -2.67
N LYS A 14 3.29 -8.78 -3.53
CA LYS A 14 4.61 -8.15 -3.46
C LYS A 14 4.91 -7.43 -4.77
N PHE A 15 5.16 -6.13 -4.69
CA PHE A 15 5.51 -5.30 -5.83
C PHE A 15 7.00 -4.94 -5.78
N ILE A 16 7.65 -4.96 -6.94
CA ILE A 16 9.04 -4.52 -7.11
C ILE A 16 9.03 -3.47 -8.21
N LEU A 17 9.41 -2.24 -7.86
CA LEU A 17 9.48 -1.11 -8.79
C LEU A 17 10.96 -0.78 -9.02
N ASN A 18 11.44 -1.03 -10.24
CA ASN A 18 12.80 -0.73 -10.64
C ASN A 18 12.79 0.49 -11.57
N ASN A 19 13.37 1.59 -11.12
CA ASN A 19 13.60 2.75 -11.99
C ASN A 19 15.00 2.64 -12.61
N LEU A 20 15.05 2.46 -13.94
CA LEU A 20 16.31 2.33 -14.70
C LEU A 20 16.70 3.61 -15.43
N GLN A 21 16.06 4.74 -15.12
CA GLN A 21 16.34 6.03 -15.76
C GLN A 21 17.48 6.76 -15.03
N ALA A 22 18.46 7.25 -15.79
CA ALA A 22 19.50 8.13 -15.26
C ALA A 22 18.95 9.55 -14.99
N PHE A 23 19.30 10.14 -13.85
CA PHE A 23 19.00 11.53 -13.47
C PHE A 23 17.52 11.93 -13.43
N ARG A 24 16.61 11.03 -13.06
CA ARG A 24 15.20 11.39 -12.86
C ARG A 24 15.02 12.20 -11.57
N HIS A 25 14.45 13.40 -11.69
CA HIS A 25 13.88 14.10 -10.54
C HIS A 25 12.60 13.39 -10.11
N ILE A 26 12.57 12.89 -8.87
CA ILE A 26 11.43 12.16 -8.31
C ILE A 26 10.67 13.11 -7.38
N PRO A 27 9.56 13.74 -7.83
CA PRO A 27 8.73 14.58 -6.97
C PRO A 27 8.11 13.74 -5.85
N SER A 28 7.81 14.34 -4.70
CA SER A 28 7.07 13.65 -3.63
C SER A 28 5.57 13.74 -3.89
N PRO A 29 4.77 12.65 -3.71
CA PRO A 29 5.19 11.28 -3.38
C PRO A 29 5.92 10.61 -4.56
N ARG A 30 6.97 9.83 -4.24
CA ARG A 30 7.97 9.38 -5.20
C ARG A 30 7.42 8.48 -6.28
N TRP A 31 6.61 7.51 -5.90
CA TRP A 31 5.96 6.59 -6.82
C TRP A 31 4.51 6.39 -6.41
N THR A 32 3.68 6.06 -7.39
CA THR A 32 2.28 5.70 -7.18
C THR A 32 1.98 4.46 -7.99
N LEU A 33 1.33 3.48 -7.37
CA LEU A 33 0.89 2.25 -7.98
C LEU A 33 -0.63 2.15 -7.83
N GLY A 34 -1.35 2.10 -8.95
CA GLY A 34 -2.80 1.99 -8.96
C GLY A 34 -3.26 0.63 -9.49
N TRP A 35 -4.34 0.09 -8.91
CA TRP A 35 -5.06 -1.05 -9.47
C TRP A 35 -6.53 -1.02 -9.07
N THR A 36 -7.34 -1.85 -9.73
CA THR A 36 -8.75 -2.02 -9.40
C THR A 36 -9.01 -3.48 -9.08
N TRP A 37 -9.62 -3.73 -7.93
CA TRP A 37 -10.05 -5.06 -7.52
C TRP A 37 -11.10 -5.63 -8.48
N ALA A 38 -11.05 -6.95 -8.68
CA ALA A 38 -12.02 -7.64 -9.52
C ALA A 38 -13.39 -7.70 -8.83
N SER A 39 -13.38 -7.83 -7.50
CA SER A 39 -14.57 -7.93 -6.65
C SER A 39 -14.39 -7.12 -5.36
N ASN A 40 -15.10 -7.50 -4.31
CA ASN A 40 -15.07 -6.85 -2.99
C ASN A 40 -13.83 -7.27 -2.18
N GLU A 41 -12.65 -6.89 -2.67
CA GLU A 41 -11.37 -7.11 -1.99
C GLU A 41 -10.97 -5.86 -1.20
N VAL A 42 -10.27 -6.06 -0.08
CA VAL A 42 -9.81 -5.00 0.81
C VAL A 42 -8.36 -5.24 1.21
N ILE A 43 -7.68 -4.17 1.60
CA ILE A 43 -6.30 -4.22 2.07
C ILE A 43 -6.31 -4.20 3.57
N TRP A 44 -5.93 -5.32 4.18
CA TRP A 44 -5.82 -5.43 5.62
C TRP A 44 -4.53 -4.80 6.15
N SER A 45 -3.42 -4.98 5.45
CA SER A 45 -2.12 -4.43 5.84
C SER A 45 -1.25 -4.14 4.61
N ALA A 46 -0.37 -3.15 4.74
CA ALA A 46 0.64 -2.82 3.75
C ALA A 46 1.93 -2.42 4.47
N LEU A 47 3.08 -2.77 3.89
CA LEU A 47 4.41 -2.40 4.39
C LEU A 47 5.19 -1.72 3.27
N GLY A 48 5.91 -0.63 3.60
CA GLY A 48 6.67 0.15 2.62
C GLY A 48 5.82 1.07 1.70
N ALA A 49 4.50 1.08 1.86
CA ALA A 49 3.57 1.90 1.09
C ALA A 49 2.32 2.27 1.91
N GLN A 50 1.59 3.31 1.49
CA GLN A 50 0.31 3.71 2.07
C GLN A 50 -0.76 3.86 0.99
N ALA A 51 -2.00 3.47 1.30
CA ALA A 51 -3.13 3.75 0.44
C ALA A 51 -3.38 5.26 0.47
N LYS A 52 -3.38 5.90 -0.70
CA LYS A 52 -3.59 7.34 -0.85
C LYS A 52 -4.98 7.77 -0.33
N ASP A 53 -5.98 6.97 -0.66
CA ASP A 53 -7.38 7.23 -0.30
C ASP A 53 -7.86 6.13 0.68
N GLN A 54 -7.61 6.35 1.97
CA GLN A 54 -8.21 5.57 3.06
C GLN A 54 -9.65 6.04 3.27
N SER A 55 -10.53 5.71 2.33
CA SER A 55 -11.96 6.01 2.45
C SER A 55 -12.56 5.42 3.73
N ASP A 56 -13.67 5.98 4.20
CA ASP A 56 -14.38 5.44 5.37
C ASP A 56 -14.84 3.98 5.14
N CYS A 57 -14.13 3.06 5.78
CA CYS A 57 -14.40 1.63 5.72
C CYS A 57 -15.37 1.17 6.81
N SER A 58 -16.06 2.08 7.52
CA SER A 58 -16.96 1.78 8.64
C SER A 58 -18.16 0.88 8.29
N LYS A 59 -18.45 0.69 7.00
CA LYS A 59 -19.47 -0.28 6.55
C LYS A 59 -19.05 -1.74 6.74
N LEU A 60 -17.76 -2.01 6.96
CA LEU A 60 -17.24 -3.33 7.27
C LEU A 60 -17.31 -3.52 8.79
N GLU A 61 -18.10 -4.49 9.23
CA GLU A 61 -18.21 -4.83 10.65
C GLU A 61 -16.90 -5.47 11.17
N GLY A 62 -16.47 -5.09 12.37
CA GLY A 62 -15.28 -5.64 13.01
C GLY A 62 -14.03 -4.77 12.83
N ASN A 63 -12.92 -5.36 12.39
CA ASN A 63 -11.66 -4.63 12.21
C ASN A 63 -11.71 -3.77 10.94
N ILE A 64 -11.31 -2.50 11.06
CA ILE A 64 -11.25 -1.57 9.94
C ILE A 64 -10.00 -1.91 9.09
N PRO A 65 -10.15 -2.22 7.79
CA PRO A 65 -8.99 -2.47 6.92
C PRO A 65 -8.19 -1.19 6.67
N HIS A 66 -6.93 -1.35 6.27
CA HIS A 66 -6.06 -0.24 5.84
C HIS A 66 -6.61 0.51 4.61
N GLY A 67 -7.38 -0.17 3.76
CA GLY A 67 -8.12 0.46 2.66
C GLY A 67 -9.18 -0.47 2.07
N CYS A 68 -10.33 0.08 1.71
CA CYS A 68 -11.49 -0.66 1.19
C CYS A 68 -11.99 -0.14 -0.16
N ASN A 69 -11.29 0.82 -0.78
CA ASN A 69 -11.69 1.33 -2.08
C ASN A 69 -11.43 0.28 -3.17
N ARG A 70 -12.39 0.09 -4.08
CA ARG A 70 -12.27 -0.84 -5.20
C ARG A 70 -11.13 -0.45 -6.13
N THR A 71 -11.01 0.84 -6.43
CA THR A 71 -9.89 1.41 -7.18
C THR A 71 -8.93 2.00 -6.17
N LEU A 72 -7.75 1.40 -6.07
CA LEU A 72 -6.79 1.75 -5.06
C LEU A 72 -5.54 2.39 -5.67
N GLN A 73 -5.00 3.39 -4.99
CA GLN A 73 -3.68 3.96 -5.27
C GLN A 73 -2.80 3.80 -4.03
N MET A 74 -1.68 3.10 -4.18
CA MET A 74 -0.60 3.04 -3.20
C MET A 74 0.46 4.08 -3.53
N VAL A 75 0.89 4.83 -2.52
CA VAL A 75 2.01 5.77 -2.60
C VAL A 75 3.14 5.31 -1.68
N ASP A 76 4.35 5.78 -1.95
CA ASP A 76 5.48 5.50 -1.08
C ASP A 76 5.30 6.10 0.32
N LEU A 77 5.89 5.43 1.32
CA LEU A 77 5.97 5.99 2.66
C LEU A 77 7.10 7.02 2.74
N LEU A 78 6.78 8.18 3.31
CA LEU A 78 7.75 9.24 3.60
C LEU A 78 8.81 8.75 4.61
N PRO A 79 10.02 9.35 4.65
CA PRO A 79 11.11 8.90 5.52
C PRO A 79 10.81 8.96 7.02
N ASP A 80 9.78 9.71 7.45
CA ASP A 80 9.42 9.90 8.85
C ASP A 80 8.49 8.80 9.41
N VAL A 81 8.19 7.77 8.61
CA VAL A 81 7.30 6.69 9.06
C VAL A 81 7.94 5.80 10.13
N PRO A 82 7.15 5.29 11.09
CA PRO A 82 7.62 4.36 12.10
C PRO A 82 8.38 3.16 11.53
N LYS A 83 9.44 2.71 12.23
CA LYS A 83 10.32 1.62 11.75
C LYS A 83 9.59 0.31 11.45
N ASN A 84 8.49 0.01 12.13
CA ASN A 84 7.67 -1.18 11.90
C ASN A 84 6.86 -1.13 10.58
N MET A 85 6.72 0.04 9.97
CA MET A 85 6.09 0.23 8.67
C MET A 85 7.12 0.32 7.53
N GLN A 86 8.42 0.38 7.86
CA GLN A 86 9.50 0.37 6.88
C GLN A 86 9.79 -1.07 6.44
N PHE A 87 9.90 -1.27 5.12
CA PHE A 87 10.29 -2.58 4.60
C PHE A 87 11.79 -2.81 4.83
N PRO A 88 12.20 -3.96 5.42
CA PRO A 88 13.60 -4.23 5.71
C PRO A 88 14.48 -4.17 4.47
N GLY A 89 15.63 -3.50 4.57
CA GLY A 89 16.57 -3.39 3.45
C GLY A 89 16.12 -2.48 2.30
N CYS A 90 15.08 -1.65 2.50
CA CYS A 90 14.74 -0.57 1.59
C CYS A 90 15.85 0.50 1.60
N ARG A 91 16.93 0.25 0.85
CA ARG A 91 18.00 1.23 0.64
C ARG A 91 17.46 2.33 -0.27
N LYS A 92 17.71 3.58 0.11
CA LYS A 92 17.47 4.73 -0.76
C LYS A 92 18.39 4.62 -1.98
N GLY A 93 17.96 3.93 -3.04
CA GLY A 93 18.71 3.75 -4.29
C GLY A 93 18.88 5.03 -5.13
N GLY A 94 18.89 6.20 -4.48
CA GLY A 94 18.85 7.50 -5.13
C GLY A 94 18.93 8.69 -4.18
N VAL A 95 19.45 8.52 -2.96
CA VAL A 95 19.91 9.70 -2.21
C VAL A 95 21.29 10.06 -2.73
N LEU A 96 21.33 11.07 -3.59
CA LEU A 96 22.48 11.95 -3.65
C LEU A 96 22.50 12.66 -2.29
N LEU A 97 23.41 12.24 -1.41
CA LEU A 97 23.76 13.03 -0.24
C LEU A 97 24.24 14.38 -0.79
N SER A 98 23.62 15.48 -0.35
CA SER A 98 24.19 16.82 -0.48
C SER A 98 25.40 16.95 0.44
#